data_AF-A0A2D7RRR5-F1
#
_entry.id   AF-A0A2D7RRR5-F1
#
_cell.length_a   1.000
_cell.length_b   1.000
_cell.length_c   1.000
_cell.angle_alpha   90.00
_cell.angle_beta   90.00
_cell.angle_gamma   90.00
#
_symmetry.space_group_name_H-M   'P 1'
#
loop_
_entity.id
_entity.type
_entity.pdbx_description
1 polymer ?
#
loop_
_entity_poly.entity_id
_entity_poly.type
_entity_poly.pdbx_seq_one_letter_code
_entity_poly.pdbx_strand_id
1 'polypeptide(L)' 'MQFDLEPGDYVINPLNKDWGIGQIQSIAKNKITVNFENYGKQVLNSDNIKLEKFNNGSNRS' A
#
# COMPACT_ATOMS: atom_id res chain seq x y z
N MET A 1 -16.91 5.71 0.08
CA MET A 1 -15.84 5.01 -0.63
C MET A 1 -14.78 4.66 0.40
N GLN A 2 -14.96 3.52 1.07
CA GLN A 2 -13.91 2.92 1.90
C GLN A 2 -12.83 2.49 0.91
N PHE A 3 -11.56 2.83 1.12
CA PHE A 3 -10.50 2.60 0.13
C PHE A 3 -10.46 1.12 -0.30
N ASP A 4 -10.96 0.82 -1.49
CA ASP A 4 -10.73 -0.46 -2.17
C ASP A 4 -9.28 -0.43 -2.65
N LEU A 5 -8.39 -0.95 -1.80
CA LEU A 5 -7.02 -1.23 -2.20
C LEU A 5 -7.04 -2.48 -3.09
N GLU A 6 -6.34 -2.42 -4.21
CA GLU A 6 -6.21 -3.53 -5.14
C GLU A 6 -4.75 -3.79 -5.54
N PRO A 7 -4.40 -5.01 -5.98
CA PRO A 7 -3.08 -5.27 -6.55
C PRO A 7 -2.76 -4.28 -7.68
N GLY A 8 -1.59 -3.66 -7.62
CA GLY A 8 -1.16 -2.59 -8.53
C GLY A 8 -1.26 -1.20 -7.93
N ASP A 9 -2.06 -0.99 -6.89
CA ASP A 9 -2.12 0.27 -6.16
C ASP A 9 -0.79 0.59 -5.49
N TYR A 10 -0.46 1.88 -5.50
CA TYR A 10 0.63 2.42 -4.70
C TYR A 10 0.10 2.92 -3.37
N VAL A 11 0.83 2.62 -2.30
CA VAL A 11 0.48 2.96 -0.92
C VAL A 11 1.70 3.47 -0.17
N ILE A 12 1.45 4.26 0.86
CA ILE A 12 2.44 4.61 1.88
C ILE A 12 1.98 4.10 3.23
N ASN A 13 2.93 3.76 4.09
CA ASN A 13 2.66 3.51 5.50
C ASN A 13 2.92 4.81 6.28
N PRO A 14 1.90 5.57 6.71
CA PRO A 14 2.09 6.83 7.43
C PRO A 14 2.82 6.64 8.78
N LEU A 15 2.80 5.44 9.35
CA LEU A 15 3.53 5.08 10.58
C LEU A 15 4.99 4.70 10.30
N ASN A 16 5.34 4.35 9.06
CA ASN A 16 6.68 3.94 8.65
C ASN A 16 7.04 4.60 7.30
N LYS A 17 7.16 5.92 7.31
CA LYS A 17 7.43 6.70 6.09
C LYS A 17 8.79 6.34 5.46
N ASP A 18 9.74 5.88 6.26
CA ASP A 18 11.08 5.48 5.80
C ASP A 18 11.06 4.28 4.84
N TRP A 19 9.99 3.47 4.87
CA TRP A 19 9.84 2.34 3.94
C TRP A 19 9.68 2.81 2.49
N GLY A 20 9.31 4.08 2.27
CA GLY A 20 9.07 4.65 0.95
C GLY A 20 7.70 4.28 0.40
N ILE A 21 7.53 4.46 -0.91
CA ILE A 21 6.29 4.08 -1.59
C ILE A 21 6.30 2.56 -1.75
N GLY A 22 5.15 1.93 -1.52
CA GLY A 22 4.95 0.50 -1.69
C GLY A 22 3.92 0.21 -2.76
N GLN A 23 4.17 -0.80 -3.59
CA GLN A 23 3.17 -1.33 -4.52
C GLN A 23 2.52 -2.59 -3.95
N ILE A 24 1.19 -2.64 -3.94
CA ILE A 24 0.45 -3.84 -3.55
C ILE A 24 0.65 -4.92 -4.63
N GLN A 25 1.22 -6.06 -4.24
CA GLN A 25 1.38 -7.21 -5.13
C GLN A 25 0.20 -8.18 -5.05
N SER A 26 -0.39 -8.34 -3.87
CA SER A 26 -1.53 -9.23 -3.66
C SER A 26 -2.30 -8.90 -2.39
N ILE A 27 -3.59 -9.25 -2.40
CA ILE A 27 -4.48 -9.14 -1.23
C ILE A 27 -5.15 -10.50 -1.03
N ALA A 28 -4.98 -11.06 0.16
CA ALA A 28 -5.49 -12.38 0.52
C ALA A 28 -6.19 -12.29 1.88
N LYS A 29 -7.52 -12.22 1.87
CA LYS A 29 -8.37 -12.04 3.07
C LYS A 29 -7.93 -10.80 3.87
N ASN A 30 -7.19 -10.99 4.95
CA ASN A 30 -6.68 -9.92 5.82
C ASN A 30 -5.17 -9.70 5.69
N LYS A 31 -4.52 -10.29 4.69
CA LYS A 31 -3.10 -10.07 4.41
C LYS A 31 -2.93 -9.30 3.12
N ILE A 32 -2.12 -8.26 3.17
CA ILE A 32 -1.72 -7.47 2.01
C ILE A 32 -0.22 -7.65 1.83
N THR A 33 0.19 -8.09 0.65
CA THR A 33 1.61 -8.12 0.28
C THR A 33 1.94 -6.83 -0.43
N VAL A 34 2.87 -6.05 0.11
CA VAL A 34 3.32 -4.78 -0.46
C VAL A 34 4.83 -4.86 -0.68
N ASN A 35 5.32 -4.44 -1.84
CA ASN A 35 6.75 -4.27 -2.08
C ASN A 35 7.10 -2.79 -1.92
N PHE A 36 7.77 -2.44 -0.83
CA PHE A 36 8.23 -1.09 -0.51
C PHE A 36 9.61 -0.81 -1.11
N GLU A 37 9.82 0.39 -1.62
CA GLU A 37 11.07 0.82 -2.27
C GLU A 37 12.31 0.64 -1.39
N ASN A 38 12.23 1.04 -0.11
CA ASN A 38 13.39 1.05 0.78
C ASN A 38 13.44 -0.14 1.75
N TYR A 39 12.34 -0.89 1.85
CA TYR A 39 12.17 -1.94 2.85
C TYR A 39 11.83 -3.32 2.25
N GLY A 40 11.67 -3.38 0.92
CA GLY A 40 11.39 -4.59 0.17
C GLY A 40 9.98 -5.15 0.41
N LYS A 41 9.81 -6.44 0.11
CA LYS A 41 8.52 -7.13 0.19
C LYS A 41 8.11 -7.39 1.63
N GLN A 42 6.95 -6.89 2.02
CA GLN A 42 6.33 -7.09 3.32
C GLN A 42 4.94 -7.70 3.19
N VAL A 43 4.62 -8.60 4.12
CA VAL A 43 3.28 -9.16 4.28
C VAL A 43 2.66 -8.55 5.52
N LEU A 44 1.66 -7.69 5.32
CA LEU A 44 1.04 -6.87 6.35
C LEU A 44 -0.35 -7.38 6.66
N ASN A 45 -0.77 -7.31 7.92
CA ASN A 45 -2.14 -7.61 8.31
C ASN A 45 -3.01 -6.36 8.14
N SER A 46 -4.00 -6.39 7.24
CA SER A 46 -4.92 -5.28 6.97
C SER A 46 -5.69 -4.82 8.21
N ASP A 47 -5.88 -5.71 9.20
CA ASP A 47 -6.64 -5.42 10.42
C ASP A 47 -5.85 -4.49 11.37
N ASN A 48 -4.51 -4.47 11.27
CA ASN A 48 -3.63 -3.76 12.20
C ASN A 48 -2.68 -2.78 11.51
N ILE A 49 -2.71 -2.68 10.18
CA ILE A 49 -1.84 -1.80 9.41
C ILE A 49 -2.63 -0.61 8.88
N LYS A 50 -2.00 0.57 8.91
CA LYS A 50 -2.51 1.75 8.22
C LYS A 50 -1.76 1.89 6.90
N LEU A 51 -2.48 1.83 5.78
CA LEU A 51 -1.96 2.12 4.45
C LEU A 51 -2.80 3.25 3.85
N GLU A 52 -2.13 4.24 3.26
CA GLU A 52 -2.78 5.35 2.57
C GLU A 52 -2.46 5.25 1.08
N LYS A 53 -3.48 5.31 0.23
CA LYS A 53 -3.31 5.24 -1.23
C LYS A 53 -2.47 6.43 -1.70
N PHE A 54 -1.34 6.13 -2.33
CA PHE A 54 -0.46 7.13 -2.91
C PHE A 54 -1.00 7.53 -4.28
N ASN A 55 -1.82 8.57 -4.30
CA ASN A 55 -2.21 9.21 -5.56
C ASN A 55 -1.07 10.11 -6.02
N ASN A 56 -0.19 9.57 -6.87
CA ASN A 56 0.67 10.42 -7.69
C ASN A 56 -0.26 11.15 -8.65
N GLY A 57 -0.56 12.42 -8.39
CA GLY A 57 -1.65 13.16 -9.02
C GLY A 57 -1.63 13.12 -10.55
N SER A 58 -2.30 12.13 -11.14
CA SER A 58 -2.76 12.20 -12.53
C SER A 58 -4.23 12.59 -12.46
N ASN A 59 -4.48 13.89 -12.44
CA ASN A 59 -5.68 14.43 -13.07
C ASN A 59 -5.72 13.83 -14.49
N ARG A 60 -6.54 12.78 -14.67
CA ARG A 60 -7.01 12.41 -16.00
C ARG A 60 -8.09 13.45 -16.33
N SER A 61 -7.66 14.57 -16.89
CA SER A 61 -8.50 15.43 -17.73
C SER A 61 -8.98 14.64 -18.96
#